data_AF-X1MR31-F1
#
_entry.id   AF-X1MR31-F1
#
_cell.length_a   1.000
_cell.length_b   1.000
_cell.length_c   1.000
_cell.angle_alpha   90.00
_cell.angle_beta   90.00
_cell.angle_gamma   90.00
#
_symmetry.space_group_name_H-M   'P 1'
#
loop_
_entity.id
_entity.type
_entity.pdbx_description
1 polymer ?
#
loop_
_entity_poly.entity_id
_entity_poly.type
_entity_poly.pdbx_seq_one_letter_code
_entity_poly.pdbx_strand_id
1 'polypeptide(L)'
;MEIREKINNSKLRKESEEKSTPIVDLLLRKIKEISEKEKIGHTILTVCPNSLNVVKAALRAAKRAHAPIKFAATLNQVDIDGGYTTWTQYDLVRKIKEESYRIGYNGPIIVAVDHGGPWLFLQMRLIF
;
A
#
# COMPACT_ATOMS: atom_id res chain seq x y z
N MET A 1 20.42 -9.37 7.78
CA MET A 1 19.02 -9.29 8.22
C MET A 1 18.15 -9.79 7.08
N GLU A 2 17.45 -10.89 7.26
CA GLU A 2 16.69 -11.54 6.20
C GLU A 2 15.35 -10.81 6.00
N ILE A 3 15.34 -9.87 5.04
CA ILE A 3 14.12 -9.19 4.62
C ILE A 3 13.28 -10.23 3.87
N ARG A 4 11.96 -10.30 4.17
CA ARG A 4 11.01 -11.21 3.49
C ARG A 4 11.19 -11.13 1.97
N GLU A 5 10.82 -12.11 1.17
CA GLU A 5 10.84 -11.95 -0.29
C GLU A 5 9.67 -11.09 -0.78
N LYS A 6 8.47 -11.38 -0.26
CA LYS A 6 7.21 -10.71 -0.61
C LYS A 6 6.89 -9.52 0.32
N ILE A 7 6.02 -8.62 -0.15
CA ILE A 7 5.58 -7.44 0.62
C ILE A 7 4.77 -7.81 1.88
N ASN A 8 3.99 -8.88 1.83
CA ASN A 8 3.33 -9.47 3.01
C ASN A 8 3.01 -10.96 2.75
N ASN A 9 2.88 -11.73 3.83
CA ASN A 9 2.52 -13.15 3.81
C ASN A 9 1.19 -13.41 4.54
N SER A 10 0.27 -12.45 4.48
CA SER A 10 -1.03 -12.54 5.16
C SER A 10 -1.83 -13.75 4.65
N LYS A 11 -2.78 -14.26 5.46
CA LYS A 11 -3.66 -15.35 5.04
C LYS A 11 -4.37 -15.03 3.71
N LEU A 12 -4.80 -13.77 3.57
CA LEU A 12 -5.46 -13.27 2.37
C LEU A 12 -4.54 -13.29 1.13
N ARG A 13 -3.23 -13.08 1.31
CA ARG A 13 -2.24 -13.20 0.22
C ARG A 13 -2.11 -14.64 -0.24
N LYS A 14 -2.02 -15.60 0.70
CA LYS A 14 -1.95 -17.03 0.36
C LYS A 14 -3.19 -17.48 -0.40
N GLU A 15 -4.37 -17.10 0.11
CA GLU A 15 -5.64 -17.41 -0.55
C GLU A 15 -5.75 -16.78 -1.95
N SER A 16 -5.24 -15.55 -2.13
CA SER A 16 -5.17 -14.86 -3.43
C SER A 16 -4.32 -15.65 -4.43
N GLU A 17 -3.18 -16.18 -4.00
CA GLU A 17 -2.26 -16.97 -4.83
C GLU A 17 -2.86 -18.35 -5.16
N GLU A 18 -3.44 -19.04 -4.18
CA GLU A 18 -4.08 -20.36 -4.35
C GLU A 18 -5.27 -20.32 -5.31
N LYS A 19 -6.08 -19.25 -5.25
CA LYS A 19 -7.28 -19.08 -6.07
C LYS A 19 -7.04 -18.31 -7.36
N SER A 20 -5.80 -17.90 -7.65
CA SER A 20 -5.46 -17.02 -8.78
C SER A 20 -6.38 -15.79 -8.90
N THR A 21 -6.78 -15.22 -7.75
CA THR A 21 -7.73 -14.11 -7.67
C THR A 21 -6.99 -12.87 -7.16
N PRO A 22 -7.20 -11.66 -7.72
CA PRO A 22 -6.60 -10.45 -7.20
C PRO A 22 -6.89 -10.28 -5.70
N ILE A 23 -5.86 -9.97 -4.90
CA ILE A 23 -6.03 -9.82 -3.44
C ILE A 23 -7.05 -8.73 -3.08
N VAL A 24 -7.17 -7.70 -3.92
CA VAL A 24 -8.12 -6.60 -3.72
C VAL A 24 -9.55 -7.12 -3.84
N ASP A 25 -9.83 -8.00 -4.79
CA ASP A 25 -11.16 -8.60 -4.96
C ASP A 25 -11.53 -9.46 -3.74
N LEU A 26 -10.60 -10.28 -3.24
CA LEU A 26 -10.80 -11.05 -2.02
C LEU A 26 -11.05 -10.14 -0.81
N LEU A 27 -10.30 -9.04 -0.71
CA LEU A 27 -10.46 -8.08 0.38
C LEU A 27 -11.83 -7.41 0.34
N LEU A 28 -12.27 -6.95 -0.84
CA LEU A 28 -13.57 -6.30 -1.02
C LEU A 28 -14.73 -7.27 -0.72
N ARG A 29 -14.62 -8.54 -1.15
CA ARG A 29 -15.59 -9.58 -0.80
C ARG A 29 -15.68 -9.79 0.71
N LYS A 30 -14.54 -9.90 1.40
CA LYS A 30 -14.50 -10.05 2.86
C LYS A 30 -15.10 -8.85 3.59
N ILE A 31 -14.81 -7.63 3.13
CA ILE A 31 -15.40 -6.41 3.69
C ILE A 31 -16.92 -6.39 3.51
N LYS A 32 -17.41 -6.80 2.33
CA LYS A 32 -18.85 -6.93 2.07
C LYS A 32 -19.49 -7.94 3.01
N GLU A 33 -18.92 -9.14 3.14
CA GLU A 33 -19.39 -10.19 4.06
C GLU A 33 -19.49 -9.69 5.51
N ILE A 34 -18.43 -9.01 6.00
CA ILE A 34 -18.40 -8.45 7.36
C ILE A 34 -19.46 -7.36 7.52
N SER A 35 -19.57 -6.46 6.54
CA SER A 35 -20.54 -5.36 6.59
C SER A 35 -21.99 -5.86 6.61
N GLU A 36 -22.30 -6.90 5.84
CA GLU A 36 -23.63 -7.53 5.81
C GLU A 36 -23.96 -8.25 7.12
N LYS A 37 -22.96 -8.88 7.74
CA LYS A 37 -23.10 -9.58 9.03
C LYS A 37 -23.30 -8.62 10.19
N GLU A 38 -22.51 -7.56 10.24
CA GLU A 38 -22.50 -6.60 11.36
C GLU A 38 -23.52 -5.46 11.19
N LYS A 39 -24.11 -5.34 10.00
CA LYS A 39 -25.02 -4.24 9.62
C LYS A 39 -24.36 -2.86 9.76
N ILE A 40 -23.04 -2.80 9.60
CA ILE A 40 -22.22 -1.60 9.67
C ILE A 40 -21.34 -1.53 8.42
N GLY A 41 -21.28 -0.37 7.78
CA GLY A 41 -20.41 -0.14 6.62
C GLY A 41 -18.94 -0.09 7.03
N HIS A 42 -18.10 -0.88 6.35
CA HIS A 42 -16.66 -0.90 6.58
C HIS A 42 -15.91 -0.27 5.41
N THR A 43 -14.87 0.50 5.71
CA THR A 43 -13.99 1.14 4.70
C THR A 43 -12.53 0.79 4.98
N ILE A 44 -11.69 0.89 3.95
CA ILE A 44 -10.23 0.74 4.09
C ILE A 44 -9.60 2.12 4.08
N LEU A 45 -8.81 2.42 5.10
CA LEU A 45 -7.95 3.59 5.10
C LEU A 45 -6.86 3.45 4.02
N THR A 46 -6.83 4.41 3.09
CA THR A 46 -5.74 4.57 2.14
C THR A 46 -4.82 5.67 2.62
N VAL A 47 -3.51 5.42 2.64
CA VAL A 47 -2.49 6.38 3.06
C VAL A 47 -1.61 6.76 1.88
N CYS A 48 -1.44 8.05 1.64
CA CYS A 48 -0.50 8.56 0.65
C CYS A 48 0.83 8.91 1.32
N PRO A 49 1.89 8.07 1.16
CA PRO A 49 3.11 8.26 1.90
C PRO A 49 3.98 9.35 1.27
N ASN A 50 4.21 10.43 2.01
CA ASN A 50 5.16 11.49 1.62
C ASN A 50 6.51 11.39 2.35
N SER A 51 6.62 10.51 3.34
CA SER A 51 7.78 10.38 4.21
C SER A 51 7.81 9.03 4.92
N LEU A 52 8.99 8.63 5.37
CA LEU A 52 9.15 7.35 6.09
C LEU A 52 8.37 7.34 7.41
N ASN A 53 8.17 8.50 8.03
CA ASN A 53 7.38 8.63 9.26
C ASN A 53 5.90 8.31 9.01
N VAL A 54 5.35 8.72 7.86
CA VAL A 54 3.97 8.35 7.47
C VAL A 54 3.84 6.85 7.25
N VAL A 55 4.82 6.21 6.57
CA VAL A 55 4.84 4.75 6.40
C VAL A 55 4.82 4.03 7.75
N LYS A 56 5.69 4.44 8.69
CA LYS A 56 5.74 3.89 10.05
C LYS A 56 4.43 4.07 10.80
N ALA A 57 3.85 5.27 10.76
CA ALA A 57 2.61 5.59 11.45
C ALA A 57 1.44 4.75 10.90
N ALA A 58 1.32 4.64 9.58
CA ALA A 58 0.29 3.86 8.91
C ALA A 58 0.36 2.37 9.28
N LEU A 59 1.55 1.77 9.21
CA LEU A 59 1.74 0.37 9.57
C LEU A 59 1.44 0.12 11.07
N ARG A 60 1.84 1.04 11.96
CA ARG A 60 1.52 0.95 13.40
C ARG A 60 0.02 1.08 13.65
N ALA A 61 -0.67 1.98 12.96
CA ALA A 61 -2.11 2.14 13.07
C ALA A 61 -2.85 0.89 12.61
N ALA A 62 -2.50 0.36 11.44
CA ALA A 62 -3.06 -0.89 10.90
C ALA A 62 -2.83 -2.08 11.84
N LYS A 63 -1.62 -2.17 12.43
CA LYS A 63 -1.31 -3.20 13.43
C LYS A 63 -2.22 -3.11 14.66
N ARG A 64 -2.41 -1.92 15.23
CA ARG A 64 -3.28 -1.71 16.40
C ARG A 64 -4.75 -1.99 16.09
N ALA A 65 -5.19 -1.68 14.88
CA ALA A 65 -6.57 -1.89 14.44
C ALA A 65 -6.86 -3.31 13.95
N HIS A 66 -5.86 -4.21 13.91
CA HIS A 66 -5.98 -5.52 13.27
C HIS A 66 -6.52 -5.45 11.83
N ALA A 67 -6.17 -4.37 11.12
CA ALA A 67 -6.77 -4.01 9.83
C ALA A 67 -5.76 -4.20 8.67
N PRO A 68 -6.26 -4.41 7.44
CA PRO A 68 -5.45 -4.25 6.23
C PRO A 68 -5.02 -2.79 6.07
N ILE A 69 -3.97 -2.56 5.26
CA ILE A 69 -3.51 -1.22 4.91
C ILE A 69 -3.32 -1.07 3.41
N LYS A 70 -3.79 0.04 2.86
CA LYS A 70 -3.55 0.44 1.46
C LYS A 70 -2.65 1.66 1.44
N PHE A 71 -1.55 1.58 0.71
CA PHE A 71 -0.72 2.72 0.33
C PHE A 71 -1.05 3.10 -1.10
N ALA A 72 -1.24 4.40 -1.37
CA ALA A 72 -1.40 4.91 -2.73
C ALA A 72 -0.44 6.07 -2.93
N ALA A 73 0.43 6.02 -3.94
CA ALA A 73 1.36 7.09 -4.23
C ALA A 73 1.00 7.74 -5.57
N THR A 74 1.01 9.07 -5.59
CA THR A 74 0.90 9.83 -6.84
C THR A 74 2.21 9.76 -7.61
N LEU A 75 2.17 9.98 -8.92
CA LEU A 75 3.40 10.08 -9.74
C LEU A 75 4.27 11.30 -9.33
N ASN A 76 3.68 12.37 -8.78
CA ASN A 76 4.48 13.47 -8.22
C ASN A 76 5.29 13.03 -6.99
N GLN A 77 4.75 12.12 -6.18
CA GLN A 77 5.40 11.59 -4.98
C GLN A 77 6.50 10.60 -5.32
N VAL A 78 6.14 9.58 -6.11
CA VAL A 78 6.95 8.39 -6.36
C VAL A 78 6.85 8.07 -7.84
N ASP A 79 7.97 8.21 -8.55
CA ASP A 79 8.09 7.86 -9.96
C ASP A 79 9.49 7.36 -10.29
N ILE A 80 9.74 7.04 -11.55
CA ILE A 80 11.01 6.53 -12.07
C ILE A 80 12.21 7.44 -11.77
N ASP A 81 11.98 8.75 -11.65
CA ASP A 81 12.98 9.77 -11.31
C ASP A 81 13.03 10.11 -9.81
N GLY A 82 12.21 9.44 -9.02
CA GLY A 82 12.08 9.62 -7.58
C GLY A 82 10.97 10.59 -7.14
N GLY A 83 10.37 11.35 -8.06
CA GLY A 83 9.42 12.41 -7.72
C GLY A 83 9.98 13.38 -6.66
N TYR A 84 9.10 14.09 -5.94
CA TYR A 84 9.55 14.99 -4.87
C TYR A 84 10.00 14.25 -3.61
N THR A 85 9.66 12.97 -3.44
CA THR A 85 10.08 12.19 -2.25
C THR A 85 11.46 11.57 -2.41
N THR A 86 12.07 11.66 -3.59
CA THR A 86 13.31 10.96 -4.00
C THR A 86 13.19 9.43 -3.96
N TRP A 87 11.97 8.89 -4.05
CA TRP A 87 11.70 7.45 -4.00
C TRP A 87 11.18 6.96 -5.33
N THR A 88 11.81 5.89 -5.83
CA THR A 88 11.22 5.08 -6.90
C THR A 88 10.11 4.18 -6.36
N GLN A 89 9.35 3.55 -7.26
CA GLN A 89 8.35 2.53 -6.87
C GLN A 89 9.02 1.38 -6.10
N TYR A 90 10.25 1.02 -6.48
CA TYR A 90 11.06 0.03 -5.78
C TYR A 90 11.41 0.50 -4.36
N ASP A 91 11.83 1.75 -4.20
CA ASP A 91 12.13 2.33 -2.88
C ASP A 91 10.92 2.36 -1.97
N LEU A 92 9.76 2.75 -2.50
CA LEU A 92 8.51 2.76 -1.73
C LEU A 92 8.18 1.35 -1.21
N VAL A 93 8.15 0.36 -2.10
CA VAL A 93 7.84 -1.03 -1.73
C VAL A 93 8.87 -1.58 -0.74
N ARG A 94 10.16 -1.32 -0.96
CA ARG A 94 11.25 -1.72 -0.06
C ARG A 94 11.07 -1.11 1.33
N LYS A 95 10.82 0.19 1.44
CA LYS A 95 10.64 0.88 2.73
C LYS A 95 9.42 0.35 3.49
N ILE A 96 8.29 0.15 2.82
CA ILE A 96 7.08 -0.45 3.43
C ILE A 96 7.40 -1.85 3.97
N LYS A 97 8.12 -2.65 3.19
CA LYS A 97 8.50 -4.01 3.53
C LYS A 97 9.46 -4.08 4.71
N GLU A 98 10.53 -3.29 4.70
CA GLU A 98 11.49 -3.17 5.81
C GLU A 98 10.79 -2.74 7.10
N GLU A 99 9.93 -1.73 7.02
CA GLU A 99 9.21 -1.22 8.18
C GLU A 99 8.15 -2.21 8.71
N SER A 100 7.41 -2.87 7.81
CA SER A 100 6.42 -3.88 8.21
C SER A 100 7.08 -5.06 8.94
N TYR A 101 8.26 -5.49 8.48
CA TYR A 101 9.05 -6.51 9.15
C TYR A 101 9.52 -6.03 10.52
N ARG A 102 10.12 -4.83 10.58
CA ARG A 102 10.67 -4.25 11.81
C ARG A 102 9.64 -4.09 12.92
N ILE A 103 8.39 -3.72 12.58
CA ILE A 103 7.32 -3.58 13.56
C ILE A 103 6.51 -4.86 13.77
N GLY A 104 6.83 -5.94 13.05
CA GLY A 104 6.09 -7.20 13.09
C GLY A 104 4.62 -7.05 12.68
N TYR A 105 4.35 -6.34 11.58
CA TYR A 105 3.04 -6.29 10.94
C TYR A 105 2.93 -7.40 9.90
N ASN A 106 1.89 -8.23 10.02
CA ASN A 106 1.67 -9.42 9.18
C ASN A 106 0.34 -9.36 8.40
N GLY A 107 -0.36 -8.22 8.47
CA GLY A 107 -1.64 -8.04 7.78
C GLY A 107 -1.47 -7.80 6.27
N PRO A 108 -2.59 -7.78 5.52
CA PRO A 108 -2.57 -7.48 4.10
C PRO A 108 -2.07 -6.05 3.83
N ILE A 109 -1.05 -5.95 2.97
CA ILE A 109 -0.55 -4.69 2.43
C ILE A 109 -0.89 -4.61 0.95
N ILE A 110 -1.55 -3.53 0.56
CA ILE A 110 -1.83 -3.17 -0.83
C ILE A 110 -1.02 -1.91 -1.16
N VAL A 111 -0.35 -1.91 -2.30
CA VAL A 111 0.32 -0.73 -2.86
C VAL A 111 -0.33 -0.43 -4.19
N ALA A 112 -0.72 0.82 -4.40
CA ALA A 112 -1.43 1.28 -5.58
C ALA A 112 -0.85 2.61 -6.08
N VAL A 113 -1.16 2.93 -7.33
CA VAL A 113 -0.91 4.26 -7.90
C VAL A 113 -2.15 5.12 -7.65
N ASP A 114 -1.93 6.37 -7.26
CA ASP A 114 -2.96 7.40 -7.17
C ASP A 114 -2.85 8.33 -8.38
N HIS A 115 -3.97 8.65 -9.01
CA HIS A 115 -4.02 9.50 -10.22
C HIS A 115 -3.04 9.07 -11.34
N GLY A 116 -2.94 7.77 -11.64
CA GLY A 116 -1.97 7.18 -12.59
C GLY A 116 -2.19 7.49 -14.08
N GLY A 117 -2.73 8.65 -14.43
CA GLY A 117 -2.87 9.12 -15.81
C GLY A 117 -1.71 10.01 -16.26
N PRO A 118 -1.69 10.48 -17.51
CA PRO A 118 -0.63 11.31 -18.09
C PRO A 118 -0.57 12.75 -17.51
N TRP A 119 -1.24 13.00 -16.40
CA TRP A 119 -1.45 14.30 -15.76
C TRP A 119 -0.35 14.67 -14.76
N LEU A 120 0.79 13.98 -14.77
CA LEU A 120 1.99 14.55 -14.20
C LEU A 120 2.23 15.84 -14.99
N PHE A 121 2.01 17.00 -14.38
CA PHE A 121 2.13 18.26 -15.08
C PHE A 121 3.52 18.33 -15.70
N LEU A 122 3.53 18.25 -17.02
CA LEU A 122 4.59 18.67 -17.91
C LEU A 122 4.67 20.21 -17.81
N GLN A 123 4.85 20.74 -16.60
CA GLN A 123 5.01 22.16 -16.37
C GLN A 123 6.51 22.44 -16.50
N MET A 124 6.90 22.81 -17.71
CA MET A 124 8.01 23.74 -17.89
C MET A 124 9.40 23.22 -17.49
N ARG A 125 9.83 22.09 -18.07
CA ARG A 125 11.23 22.00 -18.52
C ARG A 125 11.35 22.74 -19.85
N LEU A 126 11.26 24.07 -19.80
CA LEU A 126 11.89 24.91 -20.80
C LEU A 126 13.39 24.70 -20.64
N ILE A 127 13.94 23.81 -21.46
CA ILE A 127 15.33 23.85 -21.86
C ILE A 127 15.24 24.16 -23.36
N PHE A 128 15.87 25.27 -23.74
CA PHE A 128 15.99 25.74 -25.13
C PHE A 128 16.41 24.62 -26.09
#